data_AF-A0A6J8BGM3-F1
#
_entry.id   AF-A0A6J8BGM3-F1
#
_cell.length_a   1.000
_cell.length_b   1.000
_cell.length_c   1.000
_cell.angle_alpha   90.00
_cell.angle_beta   90.00
_cell.angle_gamma   90.00
#
_symmetry.space_group_name_H-M   'P 1'
#
loop_
_entity.id
_entity.type
_entity.pdbx_description
1 polymer ?
#
loop_
_entity_poly.entity_id
_entity_poly.type
_entity_poly.pdbx_seq_one_letter_code
_entity_poly.pdbx_strand_id
1 'polypeptide(L)'
;MSVKSKEFVLSVTSKELDIGGLCDMFVLSVTSKELDIGGLCDMFVLSVKSKELDIGGLCDMFVLSVKSKELDIGGLCDMFVLSVKSKELDIGGLCDMFVLSVTSKELDIGGLCDMFVLSITSKELDMGGLCHMFVLSVKSKELDIGGVCDMFVLSVTSKELDIGGLCDMFVLSVTSKELDIGGLCDMFVLSVKSKELDIGGLCDMFVLSVTSKELDIGGLCDMFVLSVTSKELDIGGLCDMFVLSVKSKELDIGGLCDMFVLSVKSKELDGWWFV
;
A
#
# COMPACT_ATOMS: atom_id res chain seq x y z
N MET A 1 13.61 29.99 14.46
CA MET A 1 13.31 30.17 15.90
C MET A 1 13.39 28.79 16.53
N SER A 2 13.94 28.63 17.73
CA SER A 2 14.03 27.30 18.37
C SER A 2 13.26 27.29 19.69
N VAL A 3 12.41 26.29 19.88
CA VAL A 3 11.62 26.10 21.12
C VAL A 3 12.17 24.88 21.86
N LYS A 4 12.53 25.05 23.15
CA LYS A 4 13.24 24.03 23.95
C LYS A 4 12.74 24.00 25.41
N SER A 5 11.47 23.64 25.67
CA SER A 5 10.95 23.48 27.05
C SER A 5 9.53 22.88 27.11
N LYS A 6 9.05 22.59 28.34
CA LYS A 6 7.61 22.41 28.62
C LYS A 6 6.84 23.71 28.34
N GLU A 7 6.14 23.79 27.21
CA GLU A 7 5.46 25.01 26.79
C GLU A 7 4.05 24.75 26.27
N PHE A 8 3.11 25.60 26.70
CA PHE A 8 1.81 25.78 26.05
C PHE A 8 1.90 26.97 25.11
N VAL A 9 1.76 26.73 23.80
CA VAL A 9 1.89 27.77 22.78
C VAL A 9 0.58 27.92 22.02
N LEU A 10 0.01 29.13 22.07
CA LEU A 10 -1.25 29.43 21.38
C LEU A 10 -1.07 29.40 19.85
N SER A 11 -0.03 30.04 19.34
CA SER A 11 0.31 29.97 17.92
C SER A 11 1.77 30.34 17.69
N VAL A 12 2.40 29.69 16.72
CA VAL A 12 3.73 30.07 16.23
C VAL A 12 3.61 30.41 14.76
N THR A 13 4.18 31.55 14.37
CA THR A 13 4.36 31.91 12.97
C THR A 13 5.78 32.36 12.74
N SER A 14 6.49 31.66 11.85
CA SER A 14 7.88 32.00 11.51
C SER A 14 8.16 31.68 10.05
N LYS A 15 9.34 32.07 9.57
CA LYS A 15 9.86 31.57 8.29
C LYS A 15 10.43 30.17 8.49
N GLU A 16 11.32 30.02 9.47
CA GLU A 16 11.98 28.77 9.87
C GLU A 16 11.70 28.53 11.36
N LEU A 17 11.30 27.31 11.71
CA LEU A 17 11.03 26.87 13.08
C LEU A 17 11.66 25.49 13.30
N ASP A 18 12.51 25.39 14.30
CA ASP A 18 13.11 24.13 14.71
C ASP A 18 12.60 23.81 16.12
N ILE A 19 11.85 22.72 16.23
CA ILE A 19 11.37 22.20 17.49
C ILE A 19 12.24 20.97 17.79
N GLY A 20 13.02 21.04 18.86
CA GLY A 20 13.74 19.85 19.27
C GLY A 20 14.61 19.96 20.50
N GLY A 21 15.36 18.88 20.76
CA GLY A 21 16.10 18.69 22.01
C GLY A 21 15.34 17.80 22.97
N LEU A 22 15.21 18.20 24.23
CA LEU A 22 14.31 17.56 25.20
C LEU A 22 13.09 18.45 25.36
N CYS A 23 11.97 18.07 24.75
CA CYS A 23 10.78 18.93 24.71
C CYS A 23 9.47 18.19 25.02
N ASP A 24 8.51 18.90 25.59
CA ASP A 24 7.15 18.41 25.87
C ASP A 24 6.21 19.59 25.63
N MET A 25 5.46 19.57 24.54
CA MET A 25 4.77 20.76 24.05
C MET A 25 3.31 20.53 23.72
N PHE A 26 2.52 21.56 24.00
CA PHE A 26 1.16 21.68 23.52
C PHE A 26 1.03 22.94 22.65
N VAL A 27 0.74 22.77 21.36
CA VAL A 27 0.65 23.88 20.41
C VAL A 27 -0.71 23.87 19.69
N LEU A 28 -1.47 24.97 19.77
CA LEU A 28 -2.74 25.01 19.02
C LEU A 28 -2.50 25.18 17.52
N SER A 29 -1.51 25.97 17.10
CA SER A 29 -1.22 26.14 15.67
C SER A 29 0.21 26.50 15.36
N VAL A 30 0.76 25.88 14.32
CA VAL A 30 2.08 26.21 13.75
C VAL A 30 1.90 26.60 12.30
N THR A 31 2.47 27.75 11.92
CA THR A 31 2.60 28.15 10.53
C THR A 31 4.04 28.54 10.22
N SER A 32 4.68 27.83 9.29
CA SER A 32 6.05 28.13 8.87
C SER A 32 6.22 28.02 7.36
N LYS A 33 7.37 28.47 6.84
CA LYS A 33 7.82 28.03 5.51
C LYS A 33 8.47 26.65 5.66
N GLU A 34 9.41 26.55 6.59
CA GLU A 34 10.18 25.36 6.95
C GLU A 34 9.95 25.06 8.43
N LEU A 35 9.59 23.82 8.75
CA LEU A 35 9.44 23.31 10.11
C LEU A 35 10.19 22.00 10.24
N ASP A 36 11.16 21.96 11.15
CA ASP A 36 11.85 20.75 11.59
C ASP A 36 11.37 20.42 13.00
N ILE A 37 10.92 19.18 13.19
CA ILE A 37 10.56 18.62 14.48
C ILE A 37 11.47 17.41 14.72
N GLY A 38 12.26 17.43 15.79
CA GLY A 38 12.93 16.22 16.24
C GLY A 38 13.64 16.30 17.57
N GLY A 39 14.58 15.39 17.82
CA GLY A 39 15.14 15.16 19.16
C GLY A 39 14.23 14.26 20.01
N LEU A 40 14.35 14.34 21.34
CA LEU A 40 13.55 13.60 22.32
C LEU A 40 12.34 14.45 22.72
N CYS A 41 11.22 14.29 22.00
CA CYS A 41 10.13 15.25 22.04
C CYS A 41 8.74 14.61 22.09
N ASP A 42 7.93 15.06 23.05
CA ASP A 42 6.51 14.72 23.16
C ASP A 42 5.68 15.92 22.72
N MET A 43 4.76 15.75 21.77
CA MET A 43 3.99 16.87 21.24
C MET A 43 2.51 16.59 21.02
N PHE A 44 1.70 17.59 21.37
CA PHE A 44 0.32 17.69 20.96
C PHE A 44 0.12 18.95 20.13
N VAL A 45 -0.28 18.79 18.86
CA VAL A 45 -0.49 19.90 17.94
C VAL A 45 -1.87 19.85 17.29
N LEU A 46 -2.69 20.90 17.41
CA LEU A 46 -3.98 20.89 16.71
C LEU A 46 -3.81 21.07 15.19
N SER A 47 -2.92 21.97 14.75
CA SER A 47 -2.74 22.21 13.32
C SER A 47 -1.32 22.64 12.96
N VAL A 48 -0.79 21.99 11.93
CA VAL A 48 0.49 22.35 11.30
C VAL A 48 0.24 22.77 9.86
N LYS A 49 0.79 23.92 9.48
CA LYS A 49 0.82 24.38 8.10
C LYS A 49 2.23 24.83 7.72
N SER A 50 2.89 24.09 6.85
CA SER A 50 4.21 24.46 6.33
C SER A 50 4.25 24.38 4.81
N LYS A 51 5.36 24.80 4.21
CA LYS A 51 5.69 24.35 2.84
C LYS A 51 6.48 23.05 2.92
N GLU A 52 7.46 23.02 3.80
CA GLU A 52 8.35 21.90 4.09
C GLU A 52 8.21 21.55 5.57
N LEU A 53 7.93 20.29 5.88
CA LEU A 53 7.85 19.75 7.24
C LEU A 53 8.69 18.48 7.31
N ASP A 54 9.67 18.48 8.19
CA ASP A 54 10.46 17.31 8.55
C ASP A 54 10.12 16.93 10.00
N ILE A 55 9.82 15.65 10.21
CA ILE A 55 9.56 15.06 11.51
C ILE A 55 10.53 13.89 11.66
N GLY A 56 11.39 13.95 12.67
CA GLY A 56 12.33 12.89 12.98
C GLY A 56 12.75 12.84 14.44
N GLY A 57 13.83 12.12 14.73
CA GLY A 57 14.35 11.97 16.10
C GLY A 57 13.65 10.86 16.87
N LEU A 58 13.53 11.01 18.19
CA LEU A 58 12.86 10.11 19.12
C LEU A 58 11.57 10.81 19.59
N CYS A 59 10.51 10.72 18.80
CA CYS A 59 9.39 11.65 18.90
C CYS A 59 8.03 10.98 19.08
N ASP A 60 7.25 11.44 20.07
CA ASP A 60 5.87 11.00 20.31
C ASP A 60 4.92 12.14 19.96
N MET A 61 4.06 11.95 18.96
CA MET A 61 3.23 13.05 18.45
C MET A 61 1.75 12.71 18.30
N PHE A 62 0.92 13.65 18.75
CA PHE A 62 -0.50 13.71 18.42
C PHE A 62 -0.80 14.96 17.60
N VAL A 63 -1.26 14.78 16.36
CA VAL A 63 -1.58 15.90 15.46
C VAL A 63 -2.98 15.78 14.88
N LEU A 64 -3.83 16.80 15.03
CA LEU A 64 -5.15 16.72 14.37
C LEU A 64 -5.08 16.98 12.87
N SER A 65 -4.27 17.93 12.42
CA SER A 65 -4.17 18.21 10.99
C SER A 65 -2.80 18.71 10.58
N VAL A 66 -2.24 18.05 9.58
CA VAL A 66 -1.03 18.47 8.88
C VAL A 66 -1.39 18.91 7.47
N LYS A 67 -0.91 20.09 7.07
CA LYS A 67 -0.96 20.57 5.69
C LYS A 67 0.41 21.06 5.26
N SER A 68 1.08 20.28 4.41
CA SER A 68 2.36 20.65 3.84
C SER A 68 2.32 20.65 2.31
N LYS A 69 3.38 21.13 1.65
CA LYS A 69 3.66 20.72 0.27
C LYS A 69 4.53 19.47 0.27
N GLU A 70 5.56 19.46 1.10
CA GLU A 70 6.53 18.38 1.28
C GLU A 70 6.54 18.01 2.76
N LEU A 71 6.28 16.74 3.05
CA LEU A 71 6.26 16.20 4.40
C LEU A 71 7.14 14.95 4.44
N ASP A 72 8.17 14.99 5.25
CA ASP A 72 9.04 13.85 5.56
C ASP A 72 8.78 13.45 7.02
N ILE A 73 8.60 12.15 7.23
CA ILE A 73 8.41 11.52 8.52
C ILE A 73 9.42 10.38 8.60
N GLY A 74 10.35 10.47 9.55
CA GLY A 74 11.34 9.45 9.80
C GLY A 74 11.76 9.38 11.27
N GLY A 75 12.93 8.81 11.51
CA GLY A 75 13.46 8.64 12.87
C GLY A 75 12.87 7.45 13.62
N LEU A 76 12.80 7.55 14.93
CA LEU A 76 12.21 6.61 15.88
C LEU A 76 10.96 7.29 16.46
N CYS A 77 9.84 7.25 15.75
CA CYS A 77 8.70 8.11 16.07
C CYS A 77 7.37 7.36 16.18
N ASP A 78 6.59 7.71 17.19
CA ASP A 78 5.23 7.22 17.43
C ASP A 78 4.24 8.34 17.14
N MET A 79 3.34 8.13 16.18
CA MET A 79 2.46 9.19 15.70
C MET A 79 0.99 8.80 15.62
N PHE A 80 0.14 9.69 16.16
CA PHE A 80 -1.29 9.68 15.92
C PHE A 80 -1.70 10.93 15.14
N VAL A 81 -2.20 10.75 13.91
CA VAL A 81 -2.60 11.87 13.05
C VAL A 81 -4.03 11.69 12.52
N LEU A 82 -4.89 12.69 12.70
CA LEU A 82 -6.25 12.60 12.13
C LEU A 82 -6.28 12.87 10.62
N SER A 83 -5.52 13.84 10.13
CA SER A 83 -5.52 14.14 8.70
C SER A 83 -4.20 14.71 8.21
N VAL A 84 -3.64 14.08 7.18
CA VAL A 84 -2.47 14.55 6.45
C VAL A 84 -2.88 14.97 5.05
N LYS A 85 -2.51 16.20 4.67
CA LYS A 85 -2.63 16.71 3.30
C LYS A 85 -1.29 17.24 2.84
N SER A 86 -0.65 16.52 1.93
CA SER A 86 0.61 16.94 1.32
C SER A 86 0.51 16.94 -0.21
N LYS A 87 1.51 17.49 -0.90
CA LYS A 87 1.72 17.10 -2.30
C LYS A 87 2.61 15.86 -2.34
N GLU A 88 3.72 15.91 -1.64
CA GLU A 88 4.70 14.85 -1.49
C GLU A 88 4.77 14.47 -0.01
N LEU A 89 4.62 13.18 0.27
CA LEU A 89 4.68 12.61 1.61
C LEU A 89 5.62 11.41 1.58
N ASP A 90 6.69 11.48 2.36
CA ASP A 90 7.60 10.36 2.61
C ASP A 90 7.43 9.93 4.07
N ILE A 91 7.28 8.62 4.28
CA ILE A 91 7.23 7.98 5.58
C ILE A 91 8.27 6.87 5.56
N GLY A 92 9.35 7.05 6.31
CA GLY A 92 10.41 6.07 6.48
C GLY A 92 10.83 5.95 7.93
N GLY A 93 12.03 5.41 8.19
CA GLY A 93 12.56 5.30 9.55
C GLY A 93 12.08 4.05 10.31
N LEU A 94 12.02 4.16 11.63
CA LEU A 94 11.53 3.18 12.59
C LEU A 94 10.28 3.77 13.26
N CYS A 95 9.13 3.67 12.59
CA CYS A 95 7.96 4.49 12.91
C CYS A 95 6.70 3.67 13.16
N ASP A 96 5.98 4.02 14.23
CA ASP A 96 4.66 3.48 14.53
C ASP A 96 3.59 4.55 14.29
N MET A 97 2.66 4.30 13.37
CA MET A 97 1.73 5.33 12.90
C MET A 97 0.28 4.89 12.94
N PHE A 98 -0.58 5.73 13.53
CA PHE A 98 -2.02 5.66 13.38
C PHE A 98 -2.53 6.90 12.64
N VAL A 99 -3.10 6.72 11.45
CA VAL A 99 -3.59 7.83 10.62
C VAL A 99 -5.03 7.60 10.16
N LEU A 100 -5.94 8.54 10.41
CA LEU A 100 -7.32 8.39 9.90
C LEU A 100 -7.40 8.68 8.40
N SER A 101 -6.68 9.68 7.90
CA SER A 101 -6.76 10.03 6.48
C SER A 101 -5.47 10.62 5.94
N VAL A 102 -5.01 10.06 4.82
CA VAL A 102 -3.90 10.60 4.04
C VAL A 102 -4.40 11.02 2.67
N THR A 103 -4.07 12.25 2.28
CA THR A 103 -4.26 12.72 0.91
C THR A 103 -2.97 13.35 0.40
N SER A 104 -2.39 12.75 -0.62
CA SER A 104 -1.18 13.24 -1.28
C SER A 104 -1.35 13.25 -2.80
N LYS A 105 -0.37 13.80 -3.52
CA LYS A 105 -0.18 13.44 -4.92
C LYS A 105 0.73 12.23 -5.01
N GLU A 106 1.86 12.31 -4.34
CA GLU A 106 2.89 11.28 -4.23
C GLU A 106 3.00 10.90 -2.75
N LEU A 107 2.95 9.60 -2.48
CA LEU A 107 3.13 9.01 -1.15
C LEU A 107 4.13 7.86 -1.29
N ASP A 108 5.24 7.95 -0.56
CA ASP A 108 6.19 6.88 -0.35
C ASP A 108 6.10 6.41 1.10
N ILE A 109 5.97 5.10 1.29
CA ILE A 109 6.01 4.44 2.59
C ILE A 109 7.11 3.39 2.51
N GLY A 110 8.17 3.60 3.27
CA GLY A 110 9.31 2.68 3.36
C GLY A 110 9.80 2.53 4.79
N GLY A 111 11.05 2.09 4.96
CA GLY A 111 11.66 1.91 6.27
C GLY A 111 11.15 0.69 7.04
N LEU A 112 11.35 0.70 8.36
CA LEU A 112 10.89 -0.27 9.34
C LEU A 112 9.65 0.30 10.04
N CYS A 113 8.50 0.23 9.38
CA CYS A 113 7.31 0.98 9.80
C CYS A 113 6.11 0.06 10.08
N ASP A 114 5.41 0.32 11.19
CA ASP A 114 4.14 -0.32 11.51
C ASP A 114 3.00 0.72 11.41
N MET A 115 2.05 0.51 10.49
CA MET A 115 1.03 1.52 10.18
C MET A 115 -0.40 0.99 10.24
N PHE A 116 -1.27 1.76 10.88
CA PHE A 116 -2.72 1.63 10.77
C PHE A 116 -3.31 2.86 10.09
N VAL A 117 -3.94 2.68 8.93
CA VAL A 117 -4.52 3.79 8.15
C VAL A 117 -5.97 3.51 7.76
N LEU A 118 -6.90 4.42 8.08
CA LEU A 118 -8.30 4.22 7.63
C LEU A 118 -8.47 4.50 6.14
N SER A 119 -7.80 5.51 5.60
CA SER A 119 -7.95 5.85 4.19
C SER A 119 -6.71 6.53 3.61
N ILE A 120 -6.30 6.02 2.44
CA ILE A 120 -5.25 6.63 1.62
C ILE A 120 -5.86 7.05 0.29
N THR A 121 -5.60 8.29 -0.11
CA THR A 121 -5.89 8.78 -1.45
C THR A 121 -4.69 9.49 -2.03
N SER A 122 -4.11 8.92 -3.08
CA SER A 122 -2.95 9.48 -3.77
C SER A 122 -3.16 9.45 -5.29
N LYS A 123 -2.23 10.04 -6.04
CA LYS A 123 -2.11 9.73 -7.46
C LYS A 123 -1.12 8.59 -7.67
N GLU A 124 0.01 8.68 -7.00
CA GLU A 124 1.11 7.73 -6.97
C GLU A 124 1.32 7.34 -5.52
N LEU A 125 1.36 6.03 -5.26
CA LEU A 125 1.62 5.44 -3.95
C LEU A 125 2.61 4.30 -4.13
N ASP A 126 3.75 4.43 -3.47
CA ASP A 126 4.75 3.36 -3.32
C ASP A 126 4.73 2.90 -1.87
N MET A 127 4.71 1.59 -1.68
CA MET A 127 4.74 0.94 -0.37
C MET A 127 5.80 -0.16 -0.41
N GLY A 128 6.91 0.06 0.29
CA GLY A 128 8.04 -0.85 0.36
C GLY A 128 8.73 -0.85 1.73
N GLY A 129 10.00 -1.20 1.73
CA GLY A 129 10.77 -1.34 2.98
C GLY A 129 10.48 -2.63 3.74
N LEU A 130 10.62 -2.61 5.06
CA LEU A 130 10.29 -3.67 6.00
C LEU A 130 9.05 -3.23 6.80
N CYS A 131 7.87 -3.24 6.19
CA CYS A 131 6.68 -2.63 6.79
C CYS A 131 5.55 -3.63 7.11
N HIS A 132 4.80 -3.37 8.20
CA HIS A 132 3.52 -4.01 8.48
C HIS A 132 2.40 -2.99 8.39
N MET A 133 1.38 -3.26 7.57
CA MET A 133 0.31 -2.29 7.34
C MET A 133 -1.10 -2.88 7.46
N PHE A 134 -1.96 -2.14 8.16
CA PHE A 134 -3.39 -2.36 8.16
C PHE A 134 -4.09 -1.15 7.54
N VAL A 135 -4.70 -1.33 6.37
CA VAL A 135 -5.37 -0.25 5.64
C VAL A 135 -6.82 -0.60 5.29
N LEU A 136 -7.78 0.24 5.65
CA LEU A 136 -9.17 -0.04 5.29
C LEU A 136 -9.44 0.25 3.81
N SER A 137 -8.90 1.34 3.27
CA SER A 137 -9.13 1.70 1.87
C SER A 137 -7.97 2.45 1.26
N VAL A 138 -7.53 1.95 0.11
CA VAL A 138 -6.53 2.59 -0.75
C VAL A 138 -7.19 2.98 -2.07
N LYS A 139 -7.01 4.25 -2.43
CA LYS A 139 -7.38 4.77 -3.76
C LYS A 139 -6.21 5.50 -4.37
N SER A 140 -5.65 4.91 -5.42
CA SER A 140 -4.57 5.52 -6.20
C SER A 140 -4.91 5.56 -7.69
N LYS A 141 -4.07 6.24 -8.49
CA LYS A 141 -4.01 5.96 -9.93
C LYS A 141 -2.98 4.88 -10.19
N GLU A 142 -1.81 5.02 -9.59
CA GLU A 142 -0.65 4.13 -9.69
C GLU A 142 -0.29 3.70 -8.27
N LEU A 143 -0.23 2.39 -8.04
CA LEU A 143 0.06 1.80 -6.75
C LEU A 143 1.13 0.72 -6.95
N ASP A 144 2.28 0.90 -6.34
CA ASP A 144 3.34 -0.11 -6.27
C ASP A 144 3.41 -0.63 -4.83
N ILE A 145 3.48 -1.95 -4.69
CA ILE A 145 3.68 -2.65 -3.43
C ILE A 145 4.88 -3.56 -3.64
N GLY A 146 6.01 -3.21 -3.03
CA GLY A 146 7.26 -3.95 -3.12
C GLY A 146 7.90 -4.16 -1.75
N GLY A 147 9.20 -4.44 -1.71
CA GLY A 147 9.93 -4.55 -0.45
C GLY A 147 9.71 -5.87 0.28
N VAL A 148 9.80 -5.86 1.61
CA VAL A 148 9.52 -6.97 2.53
C VAL A 148 8.33 -6.55 3.38
N CYS A 149 7.12 -6.83 2.92
CA CYS A 149 5.92 -6.19 3.46
C CYS A 149 4.86 -7.22 3.87
N ASP A 150 4.20 -6.96 5.00
CA ASP A 150 3.00 -7.70 5.44
C ASP A 150 1.83 -6.72 5.47
N MET A 151 0.79 -7.01 4.69
CA MET A 151 -0.33 -6.10 4.50
C MET A 151 -1.68 -6.76 4.67
N PHE A 152 -2.53 -6.11 5.48
CA PHE A 152 -3.96 -6.36 5.51
C PHE A 152 -4.71 -5.16 4.93
N VAL A 153 -5.44 -5.37 3.82
CA VAL A 153 -6.20 -4.31 3.15
C VAL A 153 -7.65 -4.71 2.89
N LEU A 154 -8.64 -3.91 3.33
CA LEU A 154 -10.04 -4.26 3.00
C LEU A 154 -10.38 -3.93 1.53
N SER A 155 -9.88 -2.82 1.00
CA SER A 155 -10.21 -2.42 -0.37
C SER A 155 -9.09 -1.65 -1.05
N VAL A 156 -8.74 -2.09 -2.26
CA VAL A 156 -7.81 -1.40 -3.15
C VAL A 156 -8.56 -1.02 -4.43
N THR A 157 -8.46 0.25 -4.81
CA THR A 157 -8.89 0.75 -6.11
C THR A 157 -7.75 1.52 -6.77
N SER A 158 -7.23 0.99 -7.87
CA SER A 158 -6.21 1.66 -8.67
C SER A 158 -6.60 1.70 -10.16
N LYS A 159 -5.82 2.43 -10.97
CA LYS A 159 -5.82 2.17 -12.42
C LYS A 159 -4.76 1.14 -12.76
N GLU A 160 -3.56 1.33 -12.22
CA GLU A 160 -2.38 0.49 -12.35
C GLU A 160 -1.98 0.07 -10.94
N LEU A 161 -1.84 -1.23 -10.72
CA LEU A 161 -1.46 -1.82 -9.45
C LEU A 161 -0.40 -2.88 -9.72
N ASP A 162 0.79 -2.66 -9.20
CA ASP A 162 1.90 -3.59 -9.27
C ASP A 162 2.19 -4.12 -7.86
N ILE A 163 2.28 -5.44 -7.73
CA ILE A 163 2.61 -6.12 -6.49
C ILE A 163 3.82 -6.99 -6.76
N GLY A 164 4.90 -6.76 -6.03
CA GLY A 164 6.15 -7.50 -6.15
C GLY A 164 6.92 -7.55 -4.83
N GLY A 165 8.21 -7.86 -4.90
CA GLY A 165 9.04 -7.96 -3.69
C GLY A 165 8.84 -9.27 -2.92
N LEU A 166 9.05 -9.23 -1.62
CA LEU A 166 8.89 -10.31 -0.62
C LEU A 166 7.66 -9.98 0.23
N CYS A 167 6.46 -10.23 -0.28
CA CYS A 167 5.22 -9.70 0.32
C CYS A 167 4.28 -10.80 0.80
N ASP A 168 3.67 -10.60 1.97
CA ASP A 168 2.52 -11.36 2.47
C ASP A 168 1.30 -10.43 2.51
N MET A 169 0.22 -10.79 1.81
CA MET A 169 -0.94 -9.91 1.68
C MET A 169 -2.26 -10.61 1.90
N PHE A 170 -3.09 -10.03 2.76
CA PHE A 170 -4.51 -10.33 2.86
C PHE A 170 -5.35 -9.16 2.34
N VAL A 171 -6.11 -9.38 1.26
CA VAL A 171 -6.95 -8.34 0.66
C VAL A 171 -8.39 -8.80 0.46
N LEU A 172 -9.39 -8.06 0.96
CA LEU A 172 -10.79 -8.45 0.70
C LEU A 172 -11.20 -8.14 -0.74
N SER A 173 -10.80 -7.00 -1.29
CA SER A 173 -11.20 -6.61 -2.64
C SER A 173 -10.16 -5.77 -3.36
N VAL A 174 -9.85 -6.17 -4.60
CA VAL A 174 -9.00 -5.42 -5.52
C VAL A 174 -9.81 -5.07 -6.76
N THR A 175 -9.81 -3.79 -7.12
CA THR A 175 -10.31 -3.31 -8.41
C THR A 175 -9.23 -2.49 -9.11
N SER A 176 -8.77 -2.97 -10.25
CA SER A 176 -7.82 -2.24 -11.10
C SER A 176 -8.27 -2.20 -12.56
N LYS A 177 -7.57 -1.43 -13.39
CA LYS A 177 -7.63 -1.66 -14.85
C LYS A 177 -6.54 -2.64 -15.25
N GLU A 178 -5.34 -2.40 -14.76
CA GLU A 178 -4.13 -3.19 -14.98
C GLU A 178 -3.62 -3.61 -13.60
N LEU A 179 -3.40 -4.91 -13.43
CA LEU A 179 -2.91 -5.51 -12.20
C LEU A 179 -1.80 -6.48 -12.55
N ASP A 180 -0.59 -6.22 -12.08
CA ASP A 180 0.55 -7.14 -12.15
C ASP A 180 0.87 -7.66 -10.75
N ILE A 181 0.98 -8.98 -10.62
CA ILE A 181 1.42 -9.65 -9.41
C ILE A 181 2.63 -10.49 -9.77
N GLY A 182 3.78 -10.14 -9.20
CA GLY A 182 5.05 -10.85 -9.37
C GLY A 182 5.84 -10.93 -8.07
N GLY A 183 7.15 -11.15 -8.18
CA GLY A 183 8.03 -11.23 -7.01
C GLY A 183 7.99 -12.57 -6.28
N LEU A 184 8.21 -12.54 -4.98
CA LEU A 184 8.15 -13.64 -4.01
C LEU A 184 6.98 -13.34 -3.06
N CYS A 185 5.76 -13.67 -3.47
CA CYS A 185 4.55 -13.19 -2.80
C CYS A 185 3.64 -14.33 -2.31
N ASP A 186 3.10 -14.20 -1.09
CA ASP A 186 1.98 -15.00 -0.59
C ASP A 186 0.75 -14.09 -0.48
N MET A 187 -0.36 -14.49 -1.12
CA MET A 187 -1.53 -13.65 -1.26
C MET A 187 -2.83 -14.40 -0.98
N PHE A 188 -3.63 -13.87 -0.06
CA PHE A 188 -5.03 -14.25 0.13
C PHE A 188 -5.95 -13.12 -0.31
N VAL A 189 -6.76 -13.36 -1.36
CA VAL A 189 -7.68 -12.34 -1.90
C VAL A 189 -9.10 -12.87 -2.05
N LEU A 190 -10.13 -12.18 -1.52
CA LEU A 190 -11.50 -12.65 -1.75
C LEU A 190 -12.00 -12.35 -3.16
N SER A 191 -11.72 -11.16 -3.69
CA SER A 191 -12.21 -10.75 -5.01
C SER A 191 -11.21 -9.87 -5.73
N VAL A 192 -10.87 -10.30 -6.94
CA VAL A 192 -10.10 -9.50 -7.90
C VAL A 192 -10.97 -9.15 -9.09
N LYS A 193 -11.00 -7.87 -9.44
CA LYS A 193 -11.61 -7.37 -10.67
C LYS A 193 -10.62 -6.49 -11.43
N SER A 194 -10.18 -6.96 -12.59
CA SER A 194 -9.30 -6.19 -13.48
C SER A 194 -9.86 -6.14 -14.90
N LYS A 195 -9.24 -5.34 -15.77
CA LYS A 195 -9.38 -5.55 -17.22
C LYS A 195 -8.28 -6.48 -17.70
N GLU A 196 -7.06 -6.19 -17.26
CA GLU A 196 -5.83 -6.93 -17.57
C GLU A 196 -5.23 -7.34 -16.22
N LEU A 197 -4.97 -8.64 -16.06
CA LEU A 197 -4.40 -9.22 -14.87
C LEU A 197 -3.25 -10.15 -15.30
N ASP A 198 -2.04 -9.82 -14.90
CA ASP A 198 -0.86 -10.67 -15.05
C ASP A 198 -0.45 -11.19 -13.66
N ILE A 199 -0.18 -12.48 -13.58
CA ILE A 199 0.31 -13.14 -12.37
C ILE A 199 1.54 -13.95 -12.80
N GLY A 200 2.71 -13.56 -12.30
CA GLY A 200 3.97 -14.26 -12.52
C GLY A 200 4.82 -14.29 -11.26
N GLY A 201 6.13 -14.49 -11.42
CA GLY A 201 7.06 -14.55 -10.29
C GLY A 201 7.10 -15.91 -9.59
N LEU A 202 7.38 -15.89 -8.29
CA LEU A 202 7.40 -17.01 -7.35
C LEU A 202 6.27 -16.76 -6.34
N CYS A 203 5.04 -17.10 -6.72
CA CYS A 203 3.86 -16.64 -6.00
C CYS A 203 2.96 -17.78 -5.54
N ASP A 204 2.52 -17.70 -4.28
CA ASP A 204 1.50 -18.57 -3.69
C ASP A 204 0.21 -17.76 -3.51
N MET A 205 -0.89 -18.19 -4.13
CA MET A 205 -2.12 -17.40 -4.17
C MET A 205 -3.37 -18.22 -3.83
N PHE A 206 -4.17 -17.70 -2.91
CA PHE A 206 -5.54 -18.15 -2.66
C PHE A 206 -6.53 -17.06 -3.03
N VAL A 207 -7.38 -17.31 -4.03
CA VAL A 207 -8.37 -16.33 -4.49
C VAL A 207 -9.78 -16.91 -4.58
N LEU A 208 -10.79 -16.29 -3.96
CA LEU A 208 -12.17 -16.81 -4.12
C LEU A 208 -12.74 -16.52 -5.51
N SER A 209 -12.50 -15.31 -6.03
CA SER A 209 -13.06 -14.93 -7.32
C SER A 209 -12.16 -13.98 -8.10
N VAL A 210 -11.93 -14.33 -9.36
CA VAL A 210 -11.23 -13.50 -10.34
C VAL A 210 -12.17 -13.18 -11.48
N THR A 211 -12.31 -11.89 -11.80
CA THR A 211 -12.97 -11.41 -13.00
C THR A 211 -12.04 -10.50 -13.77
N SER A 212 -11.65 -10.92 -14.97
CA SER A 212 -10.84 -10.11 -15.89
C SER A 212 -11.43 -10.08 -17.30
N LYS A 213 -10.87 -9.24 -18.19
CA LYS A 213 -11.05 -9.45 -19.63
C LYS A 213 -9.93 -10.34 -20.17
N GLU A 214 -8.71 -10.02 -19.78
CA GLU A 214 -7.48 -10.71 -20.12
C GLU A 214 -6.83 -11.12 -18.79
N LEU A 215 -6.51 -12.41 -18.67
CA LEU A 215 -5.88 -12.99 -17.50
C LEU A 215 -4.75 -13.88 -17.98
N ASP A 216 -3.53 -13.49 -17.63
CA ASP A 216 -2.32 -14.24 -17.94
C ASP A 216 -1.73 -14.73 -16.62
N ILE A 217 -1.43 -16.02 -16.56
CA ILE A 217 -0.81 -16.67 -15.41
C ILE A 217 0.46 -17.37 -15.89
N GLY A 218 1.59 -16.99 -15.33
CA GLY A 218 2.92 -17.46 -15.67
C GLY A 218 3.78 -17.69 -14.44
N GLY A 219 5.09 -17.82 -14.64
CA GLY A 219 6.06 -17.90 -13.54
C GLY A 219 6.11 -19.27 -12.86
N LEU A 220 6.57 -19.27 -11.61
CA LEU A 220 6.65 -20.38 -10.67
C LEU A 220 5.56 -20.16 -9.61
N CYS A 221 4.32 -20.51 -9.94
CA CYS A 221 3.16 -20.08 -9.16
C CYS A 221 2.29 -21.26 -8.70
N ASP A 222 1.91 -21.26 -7.43
CA ASP A 222 0.93 -22.19 -6.86
C ASP A 222 -0.37 -21.43 -6.56
N MET A 223 -1.47 -21.82 -7.19
CA MET A 223 -2.73 -21.08 -7.13
C MET A 223 -3.93 -21.95 -6.78
N PHE A 224 -4.71 -21.50 -5.80
CA PHE A 224 -6.03 -22.03 -5.49
C PHE A 224 -7.09 -20.97 -5.78
N VAL A 225 -7.99 -21.24 -6.75
CA VAL A 225 -9.03 -20.30 -7.15
C VAL A 225 -10.42 -20.93 -7.18
N LEU A 226 -11.43 -20.38 -6.49
CA LEU A 226 -12.77 -20.97 -6.58
C LEU A 226 -13.45 -20.66 -7.93
N SER A 227 -13.28 -19.44 -8.45
CA SER A 227 -13.93 -19.05 -9.69
C SER A 227 -13.12 -18.07 -10.51
N VAL A 228 -12.93 -18.39 -11.78
CA VAL A 228 -12.31 -17.53 -12.78
C VAL A 228 -13.34 -17.21 -13.86
N THR A 229 -13.54 -15.92 -14.13
CA THR A 229 -14.28 -15.44 -15.29
C THR A 229 -13.38 -14.50 -16.09
N SER A 230 -13.02 -14.90 -17.30
CA SER A 230 -12.27 -14.06 -18.24
C SER A 230 -12.91 -14.04 -19.62
N LYS A 231 -12.44 -13.19 -20.54
CA LYS A 231 -12.69 -13.42 -21.97
C LYS A 231 -11.56 -14.27 -22.54
N GLU A 232 -10.34 -13.85 -22.27
CA GLU A 232 -9.10 -14.51 -22.69
C GLU A 232 -8.37 -14.94 -21.41
N LEU A 233 -7.95 -16.20 -21.37
CA LEU A 233 -7.23 -16.79 -20.26
C LEU A 233 -6.03 -17.55 -20.83
N ASP A 234 -4.82 -17.09 -20.56
CA ASP A 234 -3.57 -17.76 -20.88
C ASP A 234 -2.91 -18.24 -19.58
N ILE A 235 -2.46 -19.49 -19.59
CA ILE A 235 -1.82 -20.13 -18.44
C ILE A 235 -0.57 -20.84 -18.94
N GLY A 236 0.58 -20.48 -18.40
CA GLY A 236 1.87 -21.05 -18.74
C GLY A 236 2.89 -20.98 -17.60
N GLY A 237 4.15 -21.24 -17.92
CA GLY A 237 5.22 -21.29 -16.92
C GLY A 237 5.35 -22.66 -16.24
N LEU A 238 5.73 -22.64 -14.97
CA LEU A 238 5.90 -23.79 -14.07
C LEU A 238 4.91 -23.62 -12.93
N CYS A 239 3.64 -23.98 -13.14
CA CYS A 239 2.57 -23.65 -12.19
C CYS A 239 1.81 -24.88 -11.68
N ASP A 240 1.30 -24.84 -10.45
CA ASP A 240 0.31 -25.78 -9.92
C ASP A 240 -0.99 -25.01 -9.63
N MET A 241 -2.08 -25.40 -10.29
CA MET A 241 -3.35 -24.69 -10.22
C MET A 241 -4.51 -25.61 -9.86
N PHE A 242 -5.22 -25.25 -8.79
CA PHE A 242 -6.50 -25.83 -8.43
C PHE A 242 -7.62 -24.82 -8.65
N VAL A 243 -8.53 -25.10 -9.58
CA VAL A 243 -9.65 -24.20 -9.90
C VAL A 243 -11.01 -24.91 -9.86
N LEU A 244 -11.97 -24.43 -9.07
CA LEU A 244 -13.30 -25.10 -9.08
C LEU A 244 -14.09 -24.78 -10.35
N SER A 245 -14.00 -23.56 -10.87
CA SER A 245 -14.77 -23.18 -12.05
C SER A 245 -14.06 -22.14 -12.92
N VAL A 246 -13.96 -22.44 -14.21
CA VAL A 246 -13.43 -21.54 -15.23
C VAL A 246 -14.52 -21.22 -16.24
N LYS A 247 -14.72 -19.94 -16.52
CA LYS A 247 -15.53 -19.44 -17.61
C LYS A 247 -14.72 -18.46 -18.45
N SER A 248 -14.34 -18.88 -19.65
CA SER A 248 -13.64 -18.03 -20.62
C SER A 248 -14.31 -18.13 -21.99
N LYS A 249 -13.91 -17.26 -22.93
CA LYS A 249 -14.24 -17.48 -24.35
C LYS A 249 -13.12 -18.25 -25.02
N GLU A 250 -11.90 -17.82 -24.73
CA GLU A 250 -10.64 -18.36 -25.21
C GLU A 250 -9.85 -18.82 -23.97
N LEU A 251 -9.29 -20.03 -24.06
CA LEU A 251 -8.47 -20.64 -23.03
C LEU A 251 -7.26 -21.27 -23.72
N ASP A 252 -6.09 -20.74 -23.43
CA ASP A 252 -4.79 -21.32 -23.79
C ASP A 252 -4.10 -21.84 -22.52
N ILE A 253 -3.50 -23.02 -22.63
CA ILE A 253 -2.74 -23.65 -21.56
C ILE A 253 -1.47 -24.22 -22.18
N GLY A 254 -0.33 -23.73 -21.72
CA GLY A 254 1.00 -24.16 -22.12
C GLY A 254 1.94 -24.33 -20.94
N GLY A 255 3.23 -24.42 -21.24
CA GLY A 255 4.26 -24.60 -20.21
C GLY A 255 4.23 -25.96 -19.52
N LEU A 256 4.85 -26.01 -18.35
CA LEU A 256 4.89 -27.13 -17.41
C LEU A 256 3.92 -26.83 -16.27
N CYS A 257 2.66 -26.61 -16.61
CA CYS A 257 1.59 -26.31 -15.68
C CYS A 257 0.72 -27.53 -15.39
N ASP A 258 0.64 -27.90 -14.12
CA ASP A 258 -0.28 -28.90 -13.61
C ASP A 258 -1.58 -28.19 -13.20
N MET A 259 -2.71 -28.60 -13.79
CA MET A 259 -3.99 -27.91 -13.56
C MET A 259 -5.12 -28.87 -13.29
N PHE A 260 -5.71 -28.75 -12.09
CA PHE A 260 -6.95 -29.42 -11.73
C PHE A 260 -8.14 -28.46 -11.85
N VAL A 261 -9.08 -28.77 -12.75
CA VAL A 261 -10.32 -27.98 -12.89
C VAL A 261 -11.57 -28.84 -12.81
N LEU A 262 -12.51 -28.49 -11.92
CA LEU A 262 -13.78 -29.24 -11.79
C LEU A 262 -14.79 -28.92 -12.90
N SER A 263 -14.84 -27.67 -13.38
CA SER A 263 -15.80 -27.25 -14.40
C SER A 263 -15.23 -26.17 -15.30
N VAL A 264 -15.21 -26.44 -16.60
CA VAL A 264 -14.78 -25.48 -17.62
C VAL A 264 -15.92 -25.17 -18.58
N LYS A 265 -16.12 -23.88 -18.85
CA LYS A 265 -16.98 -23.38 -19.94
C LYS A 265 -16.15 -22.43 -20.80
N SER A 266 -15.65 -22.95 -21.92
CA SER A 266 -14.98 -22.18 -22.97
C SER A 266 -15.63 -22.42 -24.33
N LYS A 267 -15.47 -21.47 -25.27
CA LYS A 267 -15.85 -21.67 -26.67
C LYS A 267 -14.71 -22.30 -27.48
N GLU A 268 -13.48 -22.00 -27.11
CA GLU A 268 -12.25 -22.45 -27.77
C GLU A 268 -11.31 -23.05 -26.70
N LEU A 269 -10.77 -24.24 -26.98
CA LEU A 269 -9.92 -25.01 -26.07
C LEU A 269 -8.74 -25.53 -26.89
N ASP A 270 -7.56 -24.97 -26.67
CA ASP A 270 -6.30 -25.44 -27.26
C ASP A 270 -5.33 -25.88 -26.12
N GLY A 271 -4.41 -26.81 -26.40
CA GLY A 271 -3.34 -27.19 -25.46
C GLY A 271 -3.66 -28.19 -24.33
N TRP A 272 -4.91 -28.64 -24.18
CA TRP A 272 -5.35 -29.49 -23.06
C TRP A 272 -4.74 -30.91 -23.01
N TRP A 273 -4.00 -31.22 -21.94
CA TRP A 273 -3.66 -32.59 -21.55
C TRP A 273 -4.08 -32.83 -20.09
N PHE A 274 -4.85 -33.91 -19.85
CA PHE A 274 -5.26 -34.32 -18.50
C PHE A 274 -4.04 -34.76 -17.67
N VAL A 275 -3.93 -34.25 -16.44
CA VAL A 275 -3.40 -34.99 -15.28
C VAL A 275 -4.36 -34.81 -14.11
#